data_AF-A0A9P1HDM6-F1
#
_entry.id   AF-A0A9P1HDM6-F1
#
_cell.length_a   1.000
_cell.length_b   1.000
_cell.length_c   1.000
_cell.angle_alpha   90.00
_cell.angle_beta   90.00
_cell.angle_gamma   90.00
#
_symmetry.space_group_name_H-M   'P 1'
#
loop_
_entity.id
_entity.type
_entity.pdbx_description
1 polymer ?
#
loop_
_entity_poly.entity_id
_entity_poly.type
_entity_poly.pdbx_seq_one_letter_code
_entity_poly.pdbx_strand_id
1 'polypeptide(L)'
;MADSEQPTWNDTMRTVAEPLPLLTRAYYASVMSVLQGMGAHGQWYQGWQQYFYPPEKGPNIVKTYDIRQNLPVRPWYPFPTAITDVAALYVAAVDDESLPIDPARIAVTGFSAGGNLTLGLSQVDSVRNHPRAPPSAIAKRRQYKVGSSLGGIRAQRKDWILGLAPIFDWAYIKVGTDLRDPLLSPYFAPRDHLPRHVFVIGAELDFLVCEAHQLALKLAGKQDDPRFNTVPGRPEPAAEMGKLELEDPRFAWEESDAQGRSVRWLLVPDQVHAFDVQVGRSVLGDEVGVKDAVLKTEAYVKLMGEWLLNKVWA
;
A
#
# COMPACT_ATOMS: atom_id res chain seq x y z
N MET A 1 41.59 -2.84 13.53
CA MET A 1 40.68 -1.72 13.26
C MET A 1 40.63 -1.52 11.76
N ALA A 2 39.57 -2.00 11.12
CA ALA A 2 39.19 -1.82 9.72
C ALA A 2 37.73 -2.30 9.60
N ASP A 3 37.05 -1.93 8.51
CA ASP A 3 35.64 -2.25 8.20
C ASP A 3 34.58 -1.64 9.14
N SER A 4 34.42 -0.31 9.04
CA SER A 4 33.20 0.40 9.46
C SER A 4 32.71 1.43 8.42
N GLU A 5 33.03 1.24 7.13
CA GLU A 5 32.66 2.14 6.02
C GLU A 5 31.76 1.46 4.97
N GLN A 6 30.84 0.57 5.39
CA GLN A 6 29.67 0.31 4.55
C GLN A 6 28.69 1.47 4.74
N PRO A 7 28.32 2.21 3.67
CA PRO A 7 27.41 3.34 3.78
C PRO A 7 26.06 2.86 4.32
N THR A 8 25.50 3.59 5.28
CA THR A 8 24.22 3.24 5.88
C THR A 8 23.08 3.43 4.87
N TRP A 9 21.90 2.93 5.21
CA TRP A 9 20.69 3.15 4.39
C TRP A 9 20.41 4.65 4.16
N ASN A 10 20.75 5.51 5.13
CA ASN A 10 20.60 6.96 4.99
C ASN A 10 21.59 7.59 3.99
N ASP A 11 22.79 7.01 3.83
CA ASP A 11 23.88 7.56 3.01
C ASP A 11 23.74 7.23 1.52
N THR A 12 22.88 6.26 1.18
CA THR A 12 22.63 5.79 -0.20
C THR A 12 21.28 6.24 -0.76
N MET A 13 20.43 6.86 0.06
CA MET A 13 19.15 7.40 -0.42
C MET A 13 19.35 8.70 -1.20
N ARG A 14 18.84 8.71 -2.45
CA ARG A 14 18.58 9.95 -3.17
C ARG A 14 17.65 10.83 -2.33
N THR A 15 18.04 12.09 -2.14
CA THR A 15 17.24 13.08 -1.40
C THR A 15 16.36 13.89 -2.33
N VAL A 16 16.75 14.05 -3.60
CA VAL A 16 16.02 14.85 -4.59
C VAL A 16 15.83 14.02 -5.87
N ALA A 17 14.70 14.20 -6.54
CA ALA A 17 14.44 13.60 -7.84
C ALA A 17 15.28 14.23 -8.96
N GLU A 18 16.15 13.43 -9.58
CA GLU A 18 17.05 13.85 -10.66
C GLU A 18 16.42 13.67 -12.07
N PRO A 19 16.84 14.46 -13.08
CA PRO A 19 16.36 14.30 -14.45
C PRO A 19 16.91 13.03 -15.12
N LEU A 20 16.03 12.24 -15.73
CA LEU A 20 16.41 11.08 -16.55
C LEU A 20 16.80 11.47 -18.00
N PRO A 21 17.65 10.67 -18.68
CA PRO A 21 17.97 10.85 -20.09
C PRO A 21 16.73 10.87 -21.00
N LEU A 22 16.78 11.63 -22.10
CA LEU A 22 15.64 11.82 -23.00
C LEU A 22 15.06 10.51 -23.55
N LEU A 23 15.91 9.55 -23.93
CA LEU A 23 15.46 8.23 -24.42
C LEU A 23 14.76 7.41 -23.32
N THR A 24 15.25 7.47 -22.08
CA THR A 24 14.60 6.83 -20.93
C THR A 24 13.23 7.43 -20.65
N ARG A 25 13.12 8.77 -20.72
CA ARG A 25 11.84 9.49 -20.58
C ARG A 25 10.84 9.13 -21.67
N ALA A 26 11.28 9.03 -22.93
CA ALA A 26 10.44 8.63 -24.05
C ALA A 26 9.95 7.17 -23.89
N TYR A 27 10.85 6.26 -23.49
CA TYR A 27 10.50 4.87 -23.17
C TYR A 27 9.46 4.80 -22.03
N TYR A 28 9.69 5.48 -20.91
CA TYR A 28 8.76 5.47 -19.77
C TYR A 28 7.41 6.08 -20.12
N ALA A 29 7.37 7.17 -20.90
CA ALA A 29 6.12 7.72 -21.43
C ALA A 29 5.33 6.68 -22.25
N SER A 30 6.01 5.95 -23.15
CA SER A 30 5.36 4.92 -23.98
C SER A 30 4.77 3.77 -23.14
N VAL A 31 5.51 3.30 -22.12
CA VAL A 31 5.03 2.24 -21.22
C VAL A 31 3.84 2.73 -20.41
N MET A 32 3.90 3.94 -19.87
CA MET A 32 2.79 4.51 -19.09
C MET A 32 1.53 4.72 -19.92
N SER A 33 1.64 5.18 -21.17
CA SER A 33 0.47 5.31 -22.06
C SER A 33 -0.17 3.96 -22.39
N VAL A 34 0.63 2.90 -22.57
CA VAL A 34 0.12 1.53 -22.74
C VAL A 34 -0.59 1.04 -21.48
N LEU A 35 0.00 1.24 -20.29
CA LEU A 35 -0.61 0.86 -19.01
C LEU A 35 -1.92 1.62 -18.74
N GLN A 36 -1.98 2.92 -19.04
CA GLN A 36 -3.21 3.71 -18.93
C GLN A 36 -4.31 3.20 -19.88
N GLY A 37 -3.96 2.90 -21.15
CA GLY A 37 -4.91 2.35 -22.11
C GLY A 37 -5.46 0.99 -21.67
N MET A 38 -4.58 0.07 -21.28
CA MET A 38 -4.97 -1.24 -20.73
C MET A 38 -5.83 -1.10 -19.47
N GLY A 39 -5.46 -0.18 -18.56
CA GLY A 39 -6.23 0.10 -17.34
C GLY A 39 -7.64 0.61 -17.62
N ALA A 40 -7.80 1.56 -18.56
CA ALA A 40 -9.11 2.08 -18.95
C ALA A 40 -10.00 1.00 -19.57
N HIS A 41 -9.46 0.15 -20.46
CA HIS A 41 -10.20 -0.99 -21.00
C HIS A 41 -10.53 -2.05 -19.93
N GLY A 42 -9.63 -2.29 -18.98
CA GLY A 42 -9.85 -3.17 -17.83
C GLY A 42 -10.98 -2.68 -16.92
N GLN A 43 -10.97 -1.39 -16.56
CA GLN A 43 -12.03 -0.76 -15.76
C GLN A 43 -13.38 -0.79 -16.49
N TRP A 44 -13.40 -0.50 -17.79
CA TRP A 44 -14.61 -0.59 -18.61
C TRP A 44 -15.16 -2.04 -18.65
N TYR A 45 -14.29 -3.03 -18.86
CA TYR A 45 -14.69 -4.44 -18.87
C TYR A 45 -15.16 -4.93 -17.49
N GLN A 46 -14.49 -4.53 -16.41
CA GLN A 46 -14.94 -4.81 -15.04
C GLN A 46 -16.29 -4.18 -14.75
N GLY A 47 -16.51 -2.92 -15.13
CA GLY A 47 -17.80 -2.25 -14.97
C GLY A 47 -18.91 -2.95 -15.76
N TRP A 48 -18.63 -3.37 -17.00
CA TRP A 48 -19.53 -4.18 -17.81
C TRP A 48 -19.84 -5.52 -17.14
N GLN A 49 -18.82 -6.25 -16.66
CA GLN A 49 -19.01 -7.52 -15.94
C GLN A 49 -19.84 -7.33 -14.67
N GLN A 50 -19.54 -6.34 -13.84
CA GLN A 50 -20.25 -6.08 -12.58
C GLN A 50 -21.69 -5.61 -12.80
N TYR A 51 -22.00 -4.97 -13.92
CA TYR A 51 -23.36 -4.59 -14.28
C TYR A 51 -24.25 -5.82 -14.58
N PHE A 52 -23.71 -6.82 -15.30
CA PHE A 52 -24.45 -8.05 -15.62
C PHE A 52 -24.35 -9.15 -14.55
N TYR A 53 -23.25 -9.15 -13.79
CA TYR A 53 -22.89 -10.15 -12.78
C TYR A 53 -22.33 -9.45 -11.54
N PRO A 54 -23.17 -8.75 -10.75
CA PRO A 54 -22.72 -8.06 -9.56
C PRO A 54 -22.13 -9.04 -8.54
N PRO A 55 -21.02 -8.69 -7.86
CA PRO A 55 -20.41 -9.57 -6.87
C PRO A 55 -21.33 -9.72 -5.65
N GLU A 56 -21.47 -10.95 -5.14
CA GLU A 56 -22.27 -11.26 -3.94
C GLU A 56 -21.84 -10.46 -2.69
N LYS A 57 -20.55 -10.09 -2.63
CA LYS A 57 -19.95 -9.27 -1.58
C LYS A 57 -19.40 -7.99 -2.22
N GLY A 58 -20.21 -6.94 -2.26
CA GLY A 58 -19.85 -5.61 -2.77
C GLY A 58 -20.04 -4.50 -1.72
N PRO A 59 -19.58 -3.27 -1.98
CA PRO A 59 -19.87 -2.12 -1.12
C PRO A 59 -21.37 -1.82 -1.10
N ASN A 60 -21.92 -1.54 0.09
CA ASN A 60 -23.34 -1.20 0.26
C ASN A 60 -23.76 0.06 -0.52
N ILE A 61 -22.84 1.00 -0.71
CA ILE A 61 -23.05 2.28 -1.39
C ILE A 61 -21.80 2.59 -2.23
N VAL A 62 -22.01 3.03 -3.47
CA VAL A 62 -20.98 3.65 -4.31
C VAL A 62 -21.48 5.05 -4.67
N LYS A 63 -20.74 6.08 -4.26
CA LYS A 63 -21.03 7.49 -4.61
C LYS A 63 -19.77 8.14 -5.17
N THR A 64 -19.94 8.86 -6.27
CA THR A 64 -18.87 9.60 -6.96
C THR A 64 -19.07 11.09 -6.75
N TYR A 65 -17.96 11.82 -6.60
CA TYR A 65 -17.95 13.28 -6.47
C TYR A 65 -17.18 13.91 -7.63
N ASP A 66 -17.71 15.01 -8.16
CA ASP A 66 -17.04 15.80 -9.21
C ASP A 66 -15.87 16.58 -8.60
N ILE A 67 -14.68 15.97 -8.59
CA ILE A 67 -13.44 16.72 -8.35
C ILE A 67 -13.04 17.44 -9.64
N ARG A 68 -12.55 18.68 -9.51
CA ARG A 68 -11.80 19.40 -10.56
C ARG A 68 -12.54 19.62 -11.89
N GLN A 69 -13.78 20.10 -11.82
CA GLN A 69 -14.61 20.43 -12.98
C GLN A 69 -13.95 21.33 -14.06
N ASN A 70 -12.89 22.09 -13.73
CA ASN A 70 -12.26 23.10 -14.61
C ASN A 70 -10.77 22.86 -14.93
N LEU A 71 -10.23 21.65 -14.80
CA LEU A 71 -8.78 21.43 -15.00
C LEU A 71 -8.43 21.25 -16.51
N PRO A 72 -7.50 22.05 -17.08
CA PRO A 72 -7.04 21.83 -18.45
C PRO A 72 -6.37 20.46 -18.57
N VAL A 73 -6.84 19.68 -19.55
CA VAL A 73 -6.44 18.28 -19.78
C VAL A 73 -4.92 18.18 -19.90
N ARG A 74 -4.28 17.61 -18.86
CA ARG A 74 -2.90 17.14 -18.93
C ARG A 74 -2.92 15.61 -18.89
N PRO A 75 -2.16 14.92 -19.75
CA PRO A 75 -2.10 13.45 -19.73
C PRO A 75 -1.41 12.87 -18.46
N TRP A 76 -0.77 13.72 -17.65
CA TRP A 76 0.01 13.32 -16.47
C TRP A 76 -0.32 14.19 -15.26
N TYR A 77 -0.59 13.54 -14.12
CA TYR A 77 -0.97 14.15 -12.84
C TYR A 77 0.06 13.84 -11.74
N PRO A 78 1.27 14.43 -11.82
CA PRO A 78 2.36 14.17 -10.87
C PRO A 78 2.10 14.75 -9.47
N PHE A 79 2.80 14.25 -8.46
CA PHE A 79 2.80 14.73 -7.07
C PHE A 79 2.81 16.27 -6.96
N PRO A 80 2.02 16.90 -6.06
CA PRO A 80 1.11 16.28 -5.08
C PRO A 80 -0.31 16.04 -5.61
N THR A 81 -0.52 16.05 -6.93
CA THR A 81 -1.86 16.09 -7.54
C THR A 81 -2.81 15.00 -7.00
N ALA A 82 -2.39 13.74 -6.92
CA ALA A 82 -3.24 12.67 -6.37
C ALA A 82 -3.61 12.86 -4.88
N ILE A 83 -2.71 13.37 -4.03
CA ILE A 83 -3.01 13.56 -2.60
C ILE A 83 -4.07 14.64 -2.39
N THR A 84 -4.04 15.70 -3.22
CA THR A 84 -5.04 16.77 -3.16
C THR A 84 -6.43 16.32 -3.62
N ASP A 85 -6.52 15.35 -4.54
CA ASP A 85 -7.81 14.76 -4.94
C ASP A 85 -8.41 13.91 -3.84
N VAL A 86 -7.60 13.02 -3.26
CA VAL A 86 -8.04 12.13 -2.18
C VAL A 86 -8.45 12.95 -0.96
N ALA A 87 -7.76 14.05 -0.65
CA ALA A 87 -8.16 14.99 0.40
C ALA A 87 -9.51 15.68 0.09
N ALA A 88 -9.72 16.14 -1.16
CA ALA A 88 -10.98 16.75 -1.56
C ALA A 88 -12.15 15.73 -1.54
N LEU A 89 -11.94 14.50 -1.99
CA LEU A 89 -12.92 13.40 -1.90
C LEU A 89 -13.25 13.06 -0.45
N TYR A 90 -12.24 12.96 0.40
CA TYR A 90 -12.43 12.63 1.81
C TYR A 90 -13.31 13.67 2.49
N VAL A 91 -12.97 14.97 2.35
CA VAL A 91 -13.77 16.07 2.90
C VAL A 91 -15.20 16.05 2.32
N ALA A 92 -15.33 15.94 0.99
CA ALA A 92 -16.63 15.88 0.34
C ALA A 92 -17.50 14.69 0.79
N ALA A 93 -16.89 13.55 1.18
CA ALA A 93 -17.62 12.38 1.65
C ALA A 93 -17.96 12.43 3.15
N VAL A 94 -17.13 13.05 4.00
CA VAL A 94 -17.41 13.14 5.45
C VAL A 94 -18.35 14.27 5.82
N ASP A 95 -18.48 15.29 4.96
CA ASP A 95 -19.41 16.41 5.10
C ASP A 95 -20.77 16.15 4.39
N ASP A 96 -20.93 15.01 3.71
CA ASP A 96 -22.12 14.66 2.94
C ASP A 96 -23.19 13.98 3.82
N GLU A 97 -24.06 14.80 4.40
CA GLU A 97 -25.19 14.37 5.25
C GLU A 97 -26.17 13.39 4.56
N SER A 98 -26.10 13.22 3.23
CA SER A 98 -26.93 12.23 2.52
C SER A 98 -26.36 10.80 2.56
N LEU A 99 -25.10 10.63 2.99
CA LEU A 99 -24.52 9.31 3.24
C LEU A 99 -24.95 8.79 4.64
N PRO A 100 -25.52 7.58 4.73
CA PRO A 100 -25.88 6.95 6.02
C PRO A 100 -24.64 6.35 6.71
N ILE A 101 -23.59 7.16 6.87
CA ILE A 101 -22.33 6.78 7.52
C ILE A 101 -22.26 7.40 8.92
N ASP A 102 -21.66 6.67 9.86
CA ASP A 102 -21.38 7.20 11.18
C ASP A 102 -20.05 7.99 11.15
N PRO A 103 -20.06 9.31 11.41
CA PRO A 103 -18.84 10.11 11.37
C PRO A 103 -17.79 9.68 12.40
N ALA A 104 -18.17 9.06 13.51
CA ALA A 104 -17.22 8.54 14.50
C ALA A 104 -16.54 7.23 14.04
N ARG A 105 -17.10 6.53 13.04
CA ARG A 105 -16.66 5.20 12.61
C ARG A 105 -16.22 5.16 11.14
N ILE A 106 -15.32 6.08 10.80
CA ILE A 106 -14.69 6.16 9.48
C ILE A 106 -13.29 5.54 9.53
N ALA A 107 -12.98 4.69 8.56
CA ALA A 107 -11.64 4.20 8.27
C ALA A 107 -11.37 4.40 6.77
N VAL A 108 -10.11 4.70 6.42
CA VAL A 108 -9.66 4.77 5.02
C VAL A 108 -8.59 3.71 4.84
N THR A 109 -8.67 2.98 3.73
CA THR A 109 -7.75 1.92 3.35
C THR A 109 -7.29 2.14 1.91
N GLY A 110 -6.12 1.62 1.55
CA GLY A 110 -5.57 1.74 0.22
C GLY A 110 -4.53 0.66 -0.06
N PHE A 111 -4.55 0.14 -1.27
CA PHE A 111 -3.64 -0.89 -1.75
C PHE A 111 -2.47 -0.26 -2.55
N SER A 112 -1.25 -0.78 -2.40
CA SER A 112 -0.05 -0.32 -3.13
C SER A 112 0.16 1.20 -2.99
N ALA A 113 0.31 1.95 -4.09
CA ALA A 113 0.37 3.41 -4.08
C ALA A 113 -0.85 4.07 -3.40
N GLY A 114 -2.02 3.42 -3.41
CA GLY A 114 -3.18 3.86 -2.64
C GLY A 114 -2.92 3.85 -1.13
N GLY A 115 -2.12 2.91 -0.62
CA GLY A 115 -1.66 2.91 0.77
C GLY A 115 -0.81 4.14 1.09
N ASN A 116 0.14 4.49 0.21
CA ASN A 116 0.93 5.73 0.36
C ASN A 116 0.03 6.98 0.41
N LEU A 117 -0.94 7.07 -0.51
CA LEU A 117 -1.96 8.13 -0.48
C LEU A 117 -2.74 8.14 0.83
N THR A 118 -2.92 7.00 1.50
CA THR A 118 -3.60 6.93 2.78
C THR A 118 -2.79 7.60 3.93
N LEU A 119 -1.45 7.44 4.08
CA LEU A 119 -0.67 8.27 5.07
C LEU A 119 -0.45 9.70 4.56
N GLY A 120 -0.32 9.94 3.26
CA GLY A 120 -0.22 11.31 2.77
C GLY A 120 -1.50 12.10 3.09
N LEU A 121 -2.67 11.46 2.98
CA LEU A 121 -3.97 12.05 3.30
C LEU A 121 -4.05 12.56 4.74
N SER A 122 -3.51 11.84 5.73
CA SER A 122 -3.56 12.29 7.13
C SER A 122 -2.78 13.57 7.43
N GLN A 123 -1.88 13.96 6.55
CA GLN A 123 -0.94 15.05 6.77
C GLN A 123 -1.33 16.34 6.03
N VAL A 124 -2.23 16.27 5.04
CA VAL A 124 -2.78 17.45 4.36
C VAL A 124 -3.55 18.30 5.36
N ASP A 125 -3.27 19.61 5.47
CA ASP A 125 -3.80 20.46 6.56
C ASP A 125 -5.32 20.43 6.73
N SER A 126 -6.09 20.32 5.64
CA SER A 126 -7.57 20.20 5.69
C SER A 126 -8.07 18.89 6.30
N VAL A 127 -7.22 17.86 6.37
CA VAL A 127 -7.53 16.53 6.91
C VAL A 127 -6.79 16.27 8.23
N ARG A 128 -5.58 16.82 8.38
CA ARG A 128 -4.77 16.75 9.60
C ARG A 128 -5.40 17.52 10.77
N ASN A 129 -5.94 18.72 10.48
CA ASN A 129 -6.64 19.53 11.49
C ASN A 129 -8.11 19.11 11.65
N HIS A 130 -8.58 18.19 10.80
CA HIS A 130 -9.86 17.52 10.95
C HIS A 130 -9.69 16.29 11.86
N PRO A 131 -10.65 15.89 12.71
CA PRO A 131 -10.39 14.95 13.83
C PRO A 131 -10.05 13.48 13.48
N ARG A 132 -9.87 13.12 12.20
CA ARG A 132 -10.04 11.74 11.67
C ARG A 132 -9.09 11.43 10.47
N ALA A 133 -7.89 10.91 10.70
CA ALA A 133 -6.81 10.82 9.68
C ALA A 133 -6.25 9.35 9.46
N PRO A 134 -5.77 8.87 8.26
CA PRO A 134 -5.38 7.44 7.94
C PRO A 134 -3.91 7.13 7.33
N PRO A 135 -3.44 5.88 6.88
CA PRO A 135 -1.99 5.49 6.64
C PRO A 135 -1.34 4.51 5.51
N SER A 136 -0.11 4.75 4.91
CA SER A 136 1.09 3.83 4.54
C SER A 136 2.43 4.48 3.90
N ALA A 137 3.66 3.85 3.81
CA ALA A 137 4.99 4.35 3.23
C ALA A 137 6.16 3.30 2.92
N ILE A 138 7.35 3.71 2.34
CA ILE A 138 8.23 2.93 1.36
C ILE A 138 9.80 2.70 1.65
N ALA A 139 10.44 1.60 1.11
CA ALA A 139 11.82 0.99 1.22
C ALA A 139 11.98 -0.53 0.72
N LYS A 140 13.02 -0.87 -0.10
CA LYS A 140 12.95 -2.01 -1.07
C LYS A 140 13.80 -3.30 -0.78
N ARG A 141 13.23 -4.42 -0.27
CA ARG A 141 13.78 -5.82 -0.19
C ARG A 141 12.64 -6.88 0.02
N ARG A 142 12.84 -8.21 -0.25
CA ARG A 142 11.84 -9.29 0.00
C ARG A 142 12.38 -10.73 0.20
N GLN A 143 11.50 -11.67 0.57
CA GLN A 143 11.77 -13.13 0.59
C GLN A 143 11.74 -13.77 -0.81
N TYR A 144 12.33 -14.96 -0.93
CA TYR A 144 12.36 -15.74 -2.17
C TYR A 144 12.18 -17.24 -1.92
N LYS A 145 11.08 -17.84 -2.39
CA LYS A 145 10.75 -19.27 -2.18
C LYS A 145 11.04 -20.10 -3.45
N VAL A 146 12.24 -19.94 -3.99
CA VAL A 146 12.66 -20.51 -5.28
C VAL A 146 12.76 -22.03 -5.22
N GLY A 147 12.14 -22.72 -6.18
CA GLY A 147 12.13 -24.19 -6.22
C GLY A 147 11.21 -24.85 -5.19
N SER A 148 10.38 -24.06 -4.49
CA SER A 148 9.36 -24.59 -3.58
C SER A 148 8.13 -25.11 -4.33
N SER A 149 7.28 -25.86 -3.61
CA SER A 149 5.99 -26.36 -4.08
C SER A 149 4.97 -25.29 -4.47
N LEU A 150 5.21 -24.01 -4.14
CA LEU A 150 4.33 -22.90 -4.52
C LEU A 150 4.30 -22.65 -6.04
N GLY A 151 5.40 -22.97 -6.73
CA GLY A 151 5.52 -22.79 -8.18
C GLY A 151 5.22 -21.36 -8.67
N GLY A 152 4.88 -21.26 -9.97
CA GLY A 152 4.36 -20.05 -10.59
C GLY A 152 5.19 -18.79 -10.33
N ILE A 153 4.50 -17.67 -10.12
CA ILE A 153 5.11 -16.38 -9.79
C ILE A 153 5.65 -16.31 -8.35
N ARG A 154 5.05 -17.09 -7.43
CA ARG A 154 5.42 -17.15 -6.00
C ARG A 154 6.80 -17.77 -5.76
N ALA A 155 7.27 -18.65 -6.65
CA ALA A 155 8.61 -19.22 -6.62
C ALA A 155 9.66 -18.42 -7.44
N GLN A 156 9.34 -17.23 -7.99
CA GLN A 156 10.29 -16.50 -8.84
C GLN A 156 11.35 -15.71 -8.05
N ARG A 157 12.56 -15.64 -8.62
CA ARG A 157 13.67 -14.79 -8.13
C ARG A 157 13.44 -13.30 -8.36
N LYS A 158 12.59 -12.92 -9.31
CA LYS A 158 12.30 -11.53 -9.64
C LYS A 158 10.91 -11.16 -9.16
N ASP A 159 10.76 -9.92 -8.72
CA ASP A 159 9.47 -9.32 -8.45
C ASP A 159 8.88 -8.75 -9.75
N TRP A 160 7.57 -8.93 -9.92
CA TRP A 160 6.87 -8.61 -11.17
C TRP A 160 6.55 -7.11 -11.31
N ILE A 161 6.46 -6.38 -10.20
CA ILE A 161 6.28 -4.92 -10.17
C ILE A 161 7.63 -4.18 -10.10
N LEU A 162 8.68 -4.79 -9.54
CA LEU A 162 10.00 -4.13 -9.41
C LEU A 162 10.56 -3.55 -10.72
N GLY A 163 10.23 -4.14 -11.87
CA GLY A 163 10.60 -3.58 -13.19
C GLY A 163 9.82 -2.32 -13.61
N LEU A 164 8.62 -2.13 -13.07
CA LEU A 164 7.74 -0.98 -13.32
C LEU A 164 7.94 0.14 -12.28
N ALA A 165 8.45 -0.16 -11.09
CA ALA A 165 8.62 0.83 -10.02
C ALA A 165 9.36 2.12 -10.47
N PRO A 166 10.48 2.08 -11.21
CA PRO A 166 11.14 3.31 -11.70
C PRO A 166 10.30 4.12 -12.70
N ILE A 167 9.36 3.46 -13.38
CA ILE A 167 8.45 4.08 -14.35
C ILE A 167 7.32 4.81 -13.60
N PHE A 168 6.78 4.19 -12.54
CA PHE A 168 5.83 4.83 -11.64
C PHE A 168 6.46 6.00 -10.87
N ASP A 169 7.66 5.80 -10.30
CA ASP A 169 8.46 6.84 -9.64
C ASP A 169 8.64 8.05 -10.58
N TRP A 170 9.01 7.82 -11.86
CA TRP A 170 9.18 8.88 -12.86
C TRP A 170 7.87 9.57 -13.29
N ALA A 171 6.78 8.83 -13.43
CA ALA A 171 5.48 9.38 -13.84
C ALA A 171 4.83 10.22 -12.73
N TYR A 172 5.11 9.88 -11.47
CA TYR A 172 4.54 10.54 -10.31
C TYR A 172 5.42 11.67 -9.75
N ILE A 173 6.73 11.50 -9.68
CA ILE A 173 7.63 12.42 -8.98
C ILE A 173 8.23 13.44 -9.97
N LYS A 174 8.11 14.73 -9.66
CA LYS A 174 8.72 15.80 -10.47
C LYS A 174 10.21 15.89 -10.18
N VAL A 175 11.00 16.20 -11.21
CA VAL A 175 12.41 16.59 -11.02
C VAL A 175 12.48 17.77 -10.05
N GLY A 176 13.39 17.69 -9.07
CA GLY A 176 13.52 18.68 -8.00
C GLY A 176 12.61 18.47 -6.79
N THR A 177 11.69 17.49 -6.79
CA THR A 177 10.93 17.13 -5.58
C THR A 177 11.86 16.50 -4.53
N ASP A 178 11.74 16.95 -3.28
CA ASP A 178 12.35 16.31 -2.12
C ASP A 178 11.69 14.95 -1.89
N LEU A 179 12.49 13.88 -1.94
CA LEU A 179 12.02 12.51 -1.74
C LEU A 179 11.69 12.20 -0.28
N ARG A 180 12.10 13.09 0.64
CA ARG A 180 11.77 13.07 2.07
C ARG A 180 10.56 13.92 2.44
N ASP A 181 9.91 14.59 1.48
CA ASP A 181 8.61 15.23 1.67
C ASP A 181 7.65 14.18 2.26
N PRO A 182 7.10 14.40 3.46
CA PRO A 182 6.36 13.36 4.15
C PRO A 182 4.97 13.12 3.54
N LEU A 183 4.48 13.98 2.63
CA LEU A 183 3.31 13.68 1.79
C LEU A 183 3.63 12.71 0.63
N LEU A 184 4.90 12.63 0.22
CA LEU A 184 5.39 11.69 -0.81
C LEU A 184 5.93 10.39 -0.19
N SER A 185 6.67 10.53 0.91
CA SER A 185 7.30 9.43 1.65
C SER A 185 6.94 9.51 3.13
N PRO A 186 5.71 9.09 3.53
CA PRO A 186 5.22 9.26 4.90
C PRO A 186 5.98 8.51 6.01
N TYR A 187 7.00 7.74 5.66
CA TYR A 187 8.01 7.25 6.60
C TYR A 187 8.69 8.41 7.34
N PHE A 188 8.89 9.57 6.69
CA PHE A 188 9.51 10.75 7.30
C PHE A 188 8.54 11.59 8.14
N ALA A 189 7.25 11.29 8.12
CA ALA A 189 6.26 12.02 8.88
C ALA A 189 6.45 11.82 10.41
N PRO A 190 6.26 12.87 11.24
CA PRO A 190 6.17 12.74 12.70
C PRO A 190 4.98 11.87 13.09
N ARG A 191 5.12 11.01 14.12
CA ARG A 191 4.05 10.06 14.53
C ARG A 191 2.70 10.74 14.83
N ASP A 192 2.72 11.97 15.33
CA ASP A 192 1.52 12.76 15.67
C ASP A 192 0.83 13.43 14.47
N HIS A 193 1.44 13.39 13.28
CA HIS A 193 0.78 13.79 12.03
C HIS A 193 0.03 12.61 11.37
N LEU A 194 0.03 11.45 12.03
CA LEU A 194 -0.42 10.17 11.50
C LEU A 194 -1.51 9.57 12.41
N PRO A 195 -2.28 8.58 11.93
CA PRO A 195 -3.50 8.11 12.59
C PRO A 195 -3.26 7.62 14.01
N ARG A 196 -4.25 7.76 14.87
CA ARG A 196 -4.23 7.08 16.18
C ARG A 196 -4.05 5.57 16.01
N HIS A 197 -4.76 4.97 15.06
CA HIS A 197 -4.72 3.53 14.79
C HIS A 197 -4.25 3.25 13.35
N VAL A 198 -3.21 2.43 13.20
CA VAL A 198 -2.65 2.04 11.89
C VAL A 198 -2.60 0.52 11.79
N PHE A 199 -3.17 -0.06 10.72
CA PHE A 199 -2.98 -1.47 10.37
C PHE A 199 -2.20 -1.54 9.06
N VAL A 200 -0.99 -2.08 9.11
CA VAL A 200 -0.16 -2.33 7.93
C VAL A 200 -0.27 -3.81 7.55
N ILE A 201 -0.65 -4.07 6.31
CA ILE A 201 -0.75 -5.41 5.73
C ILE A 201 0.29 -5.52 4.61
N GLY A 202 1.26 -6.42 4.76
CA GLY A 202 2.30 -6.72 3.76
C GLY A 202 2.12 -8.10 3.15
N ALA A 203 2.56 -8.29 1.90
CA ALA A 203 2.62 -9.59 1.26
C ALA A 203 4.07 -10.12 1.31
N GLU A 204 4.29 -11.34 1.80
CA GLU A 204 5.64 -11.87 2.10
C GLU A 204 6.61 -11.86 0.90
N LEU A 205 6.06 -12.04 -0.30
CA LEU A 205 6.81 -12.14 -1.56
C LEU A 205 6.74 -10.84 -2.39
N ASP A 206 6.46 -9.70 -1.76
CA ASP A 206 6.43 -8.36 -2.38
C ASP A 206 7.73 -7.60 -2.09
N PHE A 207 8.34 -6.97 -3.09
CA PHE A 207 9.51 -6.09 -2.88
C PHE A 207 9.24 -4.87 -1.97
N LEU A 208 7.97 -4.51 -1.78
CA LEU A 208 7.47 -3.49 -0.85
C LEU A 208 7.21 -4.05 0.58
N VAL A 209 7.69 -5.24 0.93
CA VAL A 209 7.39 -5.82 2.24
C VAL A 209 8.27 -5.27 3.37
N CYS A 210 9.56 -5.02 3.10
CA CYS A 210 10.51 -4.58 4.12
C CYS A 210 10.18 -3.18 4.63
N GLU A 211 9.69 -2.30 3.75
CA GLU A 211 9.20 -0.97 4.07
C GLU A 211 7.96 -0.92 4.91
N ALA A 212 6.97 -1.71 4.54
CA ALA A 212 5.73 -1.81 5.29
C ALA A 212 6.05 -2.24 6.73
N HIS A 213 7.01 -3.16 6.89
CA HIS A 213 7.48 -3.60 8.21
C HIS A 213 8.33 -2.54 8.93
N GLN A 214 9.27 -1.88 8.25
CA GLN A 214 10.07 -0.78 8.81
C GLN A 214 9.21 0.39 9.29
N LEU A 215 8.21 0.76 8.50
CA LEU A 215 7.20 1.74 8.87
C LEU A 215 6.42 1.26 10.09
N ALA A 216 5.86 0.05 10.07
CA ALA A 216 5.09 -0.48 11.19
C ALA A 216 5.90 -0.44 12.49
N LEU A 217 7.14 -0.96 12.47
CA LEU A 217 8.05 -0.94 13.62
C LEU A 217 8.39 0.48 14.05
N LYS A 218 8.65 1.42 13.13
CA LYS A 218 8.86 2.84 13.46
C LYS A 218 7.64 3.45 14.14
N LEU A 219 6.43 3.23 13.60
CA LEU A 219 5.19 3.77 14.16
C LEU A 219 4.85 3.20 15.54
N ALA A 220 5.34 1.99 15.83
CA ALA A 220 5.25 1.31 17.12
C ALA A 220 6.38 1.68 18.10
N GLY A 221 7.33 2.55 17.72
CA GLY A 221 8.49 2.91 18.54
C GLY A 221 9.56 1.80 18.65
N LYS A 222 9.51 0.79 17.77
CA LYS A 222 10.36 -0.42 17.78
C LYS A 222 11.50 -0.33 16.76
N GLN A 223 12.21 0.79 16.74
CA GLN A 223 13.33 1.00 15.79
C GLN A 223 14.59 0.20 16.16
N ASP A 224 14.79 -0.07 17.45
CA ASP A 224 15.88 -0.93 17.97
C ASP A 224 15.56 -2.43 17.88
N ASP A 225 14.39 -2.80 17.35
CA ASP A 225 14.00 -4.19 17.19
C ASP A 225 14.91 -4.87 16.14
N PRO A 226 15.49 -6.05 16.42
CA PRO A 226 16.35 -6.75 15.47
C PRO A 226 15.70 -6.96 14.10
N ARG A 227 14.37 -7.03 14.03
CA ARG A 227 13.62 -7.19 12.79
C ARG A 227 13.67 -5.97 11.86
N PHE A 228 13.97 -4.77 12.38
CA PHE A 228 13.87 -3.50 11.64
C PHE A 228 14.66 -3.45 10.34
N ASN A 229 15.83 -4.10 10.27
CA ASN A 229 16.65 -4.15 9.05
C ASN A 229 16.70 -5.54 8.39
N THR A 230 15.76 -6.42 8.76
CA THR A 230 15.63 -7.78 8.23
C THR A 230 14.53 -7.89 7.19
N VAL A 231 14.59 -8.93 6.38
CA VAL A 231 13.50 -9.29 5.48
C VAL A 231 12.40 -10.00 6.30
N PRO A 232 11.15 -9.48 6.31
CA PRO A 232 10.02 -10.10 7.02
C PRO A 232 9.73 -11.54 6.55
N GLY A 233 9.02 -12.33 7.37
CA GLY A 233 8.59 -13.68 6.99
C GLY A 233 9.67 -14.76 7.14
N ARG A 234 9.62 -15.80 6.29
CA ARG A 234 10.51 -16.98 6.35
C ARG A 234 10.79 -17.57 4.96
N PRO A 235 11.86 -18.36 4.77
CA PRO A 235 12.15 -18.99 3.48
C PRO A 235 11.23 -20.18 3.15
N GLU A 236 10.64 -20.84 4.15
CA GLU A 236 9.73 -21.99 3.95
C GLU A 236 8.30 -21.55 3.56
N PRO A 237 7.62 -22.26 2.64
CA PRO A 237 6.18 -22.10 2.41
C PRO A 237 5.34 -22.28 3.68
N ALA A 238 4.12 -21.77 3.70
CA ALA A 238 3.16 -22.10 4.76
C ALA A 238 2.76 -23.57 4.74
N ALA A 239 2.54 -24.12 5.94
CA ALA A 239 2.11 -25.50 6.13
C ALA A 239 0.66 -25.73 5.68
N GLU A 240 -0.18 -24.68 5.72
CA GLU A 240 -1.61 -24.75 5.43
C GLU A 240 -2.02 -23.64 4.45
N MET A 241 -2.71 -24.05 3.36
CA MET A 241 -3.31 -23.13 2.39
C MET A 241 -4.44 -22.32 3.04
N GLY A 242 -4.55 -21.03 2.69
CA GLY A 242 -5.59 -20.13 3.17
C GLY A 242 -5.38 -19.57 4.58
N LYS A 243 -4.35 -20.01 5.30
CA LYS A 243 -4.12 -19.66 6.71
C LYS A 243 -3.23 -18.42 6.87
N LEU A 244 -3.53 -17.62 7.89
CA LEU A 244 -2.68 -16.54 8.38
C LEU A 244 -1.83 -17.01 9.56
N GLU A 245 -0.63 -16.45 9.70
CA GLU A 245 0.32 -16.79 10.76
C GLU A 245 0.19 -15.75 11.88
N LEU A 246 -0.76 -15.95 12.80
CA LEU A 246 -1.12 -14.95 13.81
C LEU A 246 -0.30 -15.03 15.11
N GLU A 247 0.25 -16.21 15.43
CA GLU A 247 1.02 -16.45 16.65
C GLU A 247 2.54 -16.19 16.47
N ASP A 248 3.00 -16.08 15.22
CA ASP A 248 4.41 -15.86 14.90
C ASP A 248 4.70 -14.35 14.79
N PRO A 249 5.56 -13.76 15.66
CA PRO A 249 5.86 -12.33 15.64
C PRO A 249 6.61 -11.87 14.38
N ARG A 250 7.08 -12.77 13.51
CA ARG A 250 7.56 -12.41 12.15
C ARG A 250 6.40 -12.02 11.23
N PHE A 251 5.21 -12.55 11.49
CA PHE A 251 4.04 -12.41 10.63
C PHE A 251 2.94 -11.54 11.23
N ALA A 252 2.65 -11.62 12.52
CA ALA A 252 1.63 -10.76 13.13
C ALA A 252 2.08 -10.24 14.49
N TRP A 253 1.78 -8.97 14.74
CA TRP A 253 1.91 -8.36 16.06
C TRP A 253 1.05 -7.11 16.14
N GLU A 254 0.77 -6.67 17.37
CA GLU A 254 0.06 -5.44 17.64
C GLU A 254 0.68 -4.74 18.85
N GLU A 255 0.87 -3.44 18.76
CA GLU A 255 1.39 -2.61 19.85
C GLU A 255 0.44 -1.45 20.13
N SER A 256 0.27 -1.12 21.40
CA SER A 256 -0.38 0.10 21.88
C SER A 256 0.63 0.91 22.68
N ASP A 257 0.58 2.23 22.57
CA ASP A 257 1.33 3.11 23.47
C ASP A 257 0.47 3.71 24.60
N ALA A 258 1.13 4.42 25.52
CA ALA A 258 0.49 5.07 26.66
C ALA A 258 -0.47 6.22 26.27
N GLN A 259 -0.43 6.68 25.01
CA GLN A 259 -1.36 7.68 24.48
C GLN A 259 -2.60 7.00 23.84
N GLY A 260 -2.65 5.66 23.89
CA GLY A 260 -3.70 4.85 23.29
C GLY A 260 -3.71 4.91 21.76
N ARG A 261 -2.58 5.27 21.14
CA ARG A 261 -2.34 5.01 19.71
C ARG A 261 -1.97 3.54 19.56
N SER A 262 -2.28 2.92 18.42
CA SER A 262 -1.90 1.53 18.17
C SER A 262 -1.44 1.27 16.74
N VAL A 263 -0.53 0.31 16.59
CA VAL A 263 -0.04 -0.18 15.30
C VAL A 263 -0.19 -1.69 15.26
N ARG A 264 -0.83 -2.18 14.20
CA ARG A 264 -0.97 -3.60 13.91
C ARG A 264 -0.19 -3.94 12.64
N TRP A 265 0.54 -5.04 12.67
CA TRP A 265 1.23 -5.61 11.52
C TRP A 265 0.61 -6.96 11.18
N LEU A 266 0.41 -7.20 9.89
CA LEU A 266 0.14 -8.53 9.35
C LEU A 266 0.96 -8.73 8.08
N LEU A 267 1.72 -9.81 8.05
CA LEU A 267 2.35 -10.34 6.87
C LEU A 267 1.53 -11.53 6.36
N VAL A 268 1.05 -11.43 5.13
CA VAL A 268 0.31 -12.50 4.48
C VAL A 268 1.32 -13.47 3.85
N PRO A 269 1.41 -14.74 4.33
CA PRO A 269 2.43 -15.68 3.90
C PRO A 269 2.21 -16.13 2.47
N ASP A 270 3.29 -16.40 1.74
CA ASP A 270 3.34 -16.91 0.37
C ASP A 270 2.66 -16.06 -0.71
N GLN A 271 2.27 -14.82 -0.38
CA GLN A 271 1.55 -13.94 -1.30
C GLN A 271 2.45 -12.87 -1.91
N VAL A 272 2.16 -12.52 -3.16
CA VAL A 272 2.87 -11.49 -3.96
C VAL A 272 2.10 -10.16 -3.96
N HIS A 273 2.71 -9.11 -4.48
CA HIS A 273 2.02 -7.83 -4.73
C HIS A 273 0.69 -8.05 -5.48
N ALA A 274 -0.37 -7.39 -5.03
CA ALA A 274 -1.73 -7.39 -5.60
C ALA A 274 -2.55 -8.71 -5.49
N PHE A 275 -2.15 -9.68 -4.65
CA PHE A 275 -2.86 -10.96 -4.50
C PHE A 275 -4.38 -10.87 -4.14
N ASP A 276 -4.79 -9.76 -3.53
CA ASP A 276 -6.15 -9.51 -3.04
C ASP A 276 -7.04 -8.78 -4.06
N VAL A 277 -6.47 -8.17 -5.10
CA VAL A 277 -7.22 -7.53 -6.20
C VAL A 277 -7.29 -8.41 -7.45
N GLN A 278 -8.40 -8.32 -8.20
CA GLN A 278 -8.68 -9.21 -9.34
C GLN A 278 -7.55 -9.24 -10.40
N VAL A 279 -6.91 -8.10 -10.66
CA VAL A 279 -5.81 -7.97 -11.64
C VAL A 279 -4.52 -8.63 -11.15
N GLY A 280 -4.23 -8.63 -9.84
CA GLY A 280 -3.07 -9.38 -9.32
C GLY A 280 -3.35 -10.87 -9.18
N ARG A 281 -4.62 -11.26 -8.95
CA ARG A 281 -5.03 -12.67 -8.98
C ARG A 281 -4.86 -13.31 -10.35
N SER A 282 -5.12 -12.60 -11.46
CA SER A 282 -4.83 -13.15 -12.80
C SER A 282 -3.33 -13.32 -13.06
N VAL A 283 -2.49 -12.51 -12.42
CA VAL A 283 -1.01 -12.58 -12.50
C VAL A 283 -0.43 -13.77 -11.70
N LEU A 284 -1.15 -14.33 -10.73
CA LEU A 284 -0.74 -15.58 -10.06
C LEU A 284 -0.64 -16.74 -11.06
N GLY A 285 -1.57 -16.81 -12.02
CA GLY A 285 -1.56 -17.77 -13.13
C GLY A 285 -1.87 -19.23 -12.76
N ASP A 286 -2.07 -19.55 -11.48
CA ASP A 286 -2.36 -20.90 -11.00
C ASP A 286 -3.58 -20.94 -10.05
N GLU A 287 -4.51 -21.89 -10.26
CA GLU A 287 -5.78 -21.95 -9.50
C GLU A 287 -5.57 -22.13 -8.00
N VAL A 288 -4.53 -22.88 -7.60
CA VAL A 288 -4.19 -23.13 -6.20
C VAL A 288 -3.75 -21.83 -5.52
N GLY A 289 -2.93 -21.03 -6.20
CA GLY A 289 -2.49 -19.71 -5.76
C GLY A 289 -3.62 -18.70 -5.69
N VAL A 290 -4.51 -18.67 -6.68
CA VAL A 290 -5.72 -17.83 -6.63
C VAL A 290 -6.60 -18.23 -5.44
N LYS A 291 -6.80 -19.54 -5.20
CA LYS A 291 -7.58 -20.03 -4.05
C LYS A 291 -6.92 -19.67 -2.71
N ASP A 292 -5.60 -19.86 -2.57
CA ASP A 292 -4.84 -19.46 -1.39
C ASP A 292 -4.95 -17.95 -1.12
N ALA A 293 -4.83 -17.14 -2.17
CA ALA A 293 -4.94 -15.70 -2.12
C ALA A 293 -6.35 -15.24 -1.70
N VAL A 294 -7.41 -15.83 -2.26
CA VAL A 294 -8.80 -15.55 -1.88
C VAL A 294 -9.05 -15.88 -0.41
N LEU A 295 -8.69 -17.08 0.05
CA LEU A 295 -8.89 -17.50 1.44
C LEU A 295 -8.14 -16.61 2.42
N LYS A 296 -6.88 -16.27 2.13
CA LYS A 296 -6.08 -15.32 2.93
C LYS A 296 -6.67 -13.91 2.90
N THR A 297 -7.26 -13.48 1.78
CA THR A 297 -7.99 -12.20 1.68
C THR A 297 -9.19 -12.18 2.61
N GLU A 298 -10.07 -13.18 2.55
CA GLU A 298 -11.24 -13.25 3.42
C GLU A 298 -10.86 -13.30 4.91
N ALA A 299 -9.81 -14.06 5.24
CA ALA A 299 -9.28 -14.13 6.60
C ALA A 299 -8.76 -12.79 7.12
N TYR A 300 -7.95 -12.05 6.34
CA TYR A 300 -7.42 -10.76 6.81
C TYR A 300 -8.50 -9.67 6.82
N VAL A 301 -9.43 -9.67 5.86
CA VAL A 301 -10.53 -8.69 5.83
C VAL A 301 -11.43 -8.85 7.06
N LYS A 302 -11.73 -10.09 7.46
CA LYS A 302 -12.42 -10.38 8.72
C LYS A 302 -11.63 -9.84 9.93
N LEU A 303 -10.33 -10.14 10.00
CA LEU A 303 -9.45 -9.68 11.08
C LEU A 303 -9.40 -8.14 11.20
N MET A 304 -9.38 -7.45 10.06
CA MET A 304 -9.43 -5.99 9.99
C MET A 304 -10.78 -5.44 10.44
N GLY A 305 -11.90 -6.06 10.05
CA GLY A 305 -13.24 -5.67 10.52
C GLY A 305 -13.41 -5.85 12.03
N GLU A 306 -12.95 -6.99 12.57
CA GLU A 306 -12.95 -7.25 14.02
C GLU A 306 -12.06 -6.25 14.78
N TRP A 307 -10.90 -5.87 14.23
CA TRP A 307 -10.03 -4.86 14.82
C TRP A 307 -10.64 -3.46 14.83
N LEU A 308 -11.31 -3.07 13.74
CA LEU A 308 -12.03 -1.80 13.66
C LEU A 308 -13.14 -1.73 14.72
N LEU A 309 -13.99 -2.74 14.78
CA LEU A 309 -15.12 -2.83 15.72
C LEU A 309 -14.70 -2.89 17.19
N ASN A 310 -13.70 -3.72 17.51
CA ASN A 310 -13.37 -4.04 18.92
C ASN A 310 -12.28 -3.14 19.51
N LYS A 311 -11.63 -2.26 18.73
CA LYS A 311 -10.51 -1.43 19.19
C LYS A 311 -10.44 -0.02 18.61
N VAL A 312 -10.71 0.17 17.32
CA VAL A 312 -10.60 1.50 16.69
C VAL A 312 -11.85 2.36 16.94
N TRP A 313 -13.00 1.71 17.08
CA TRP A 313 -14.31 2.33 17.26
C TRP A 313 -14.98 1.98 18.61
N ALA A 314 -14.21 1.43 19.56
CA ALA A 314 -14.63 1.06 20.91
C ALA A 314 -14.27 2.15 21.92
#